data_AF-A0A1J1E3R4-F1
#
_entry.id   AF-A0A1J1E3R4-F1
#
_cell.length_a   1.000
_cell.length_b   1.000
_cell.length_c   1.000
_cell.angle_alpha   90.00
_cell.angle_beta   90.00
_cell.angle_gamma   90.00
#
_symmetry.space_group_name_H-M   'P 1'
#
loop_
_entity.id
_entity.type
_entity.pdbx_description
1 polymer ?
#
loop_
_entity_poly.entity_id
_entity_poly.type
_entity_poly.pdbx_seq_one_letter_code
_entity_poly.pdbx_strand_id
1 'polypeptide(L)'
;MPVLNSKELRLVGFLCNWCSYGGADTAGVARAGQPTDLRIIRVPCSGRVNPLFVVKALLEGADGVLVSGCHPRDCHYAAGNFYARRRLEVLKRFLPVLGIDNARFEYAWVSASEGQRWQHVVTSFTKRIHAMGPAPHFNDAKPLLRVADMALTALRPLGTAQNAAVNELKQAIKDKLPELNCVIGWQQGYDGAHATPLFMKTPEDVDKLSWGPFNVMNPAVYLPLFKGKKTGVVVKGCDSRSVVELLQENLIKREDVLIFALPCEGTLDIARVNEKLGRYTRINAVAYDEAGVTITADGKEHRFCMNDFAQGKCYGCATPMAVLADTRLGEPHKVNPGSSVPPELAMLDDMALSERMAFWRGQMERCLRCYACRNACPMCVCRDYCVSDSRDPHWMSQDADIKQKLFFQTIHALHLSGRCTGCGECQRACPVGIPILALRQQIARAVAQLFDDYKAGLDPAALPPLLGYEAHEKNIHERDWK
;
A
#
# COMPACT_ATOMS: atom_id res chain seq x y z
N MET A 1 27.10 -27.24 -27.23
CA MET A 1 25.90 -26.59 -26.65
C MET A 1 26.36 -25.64 -25.55
N PRO A 2 25.98 -24.35 -25.56
CA PRO A 2 26.42 -23.36 -24.57
C PRO A 2 26.02 -23.72 -23.13
N VAL A 3 25.01 -24.58 -22.98
CA VAL A 3 24.47 -25.11 -21.72
C VAL A 3 25.50 -25.87 -20.86
N LEU A 4 26.62 -26.34 -21.44
CA LEU A 4 27.63 -27.11 -20.69
C LEU A 4 28.74 -26.25 -20.08
N ASN A 5 28.87 -24.97 -20.46
CA ASN A 5 30.03 -24.15 -20.08
C ASN A 5 29.69 -22.87 -19.30
N SER A 6 28.42 -22.57 -19.03
CA SER A 6 27.99 -21.45 -18.18
C SER A 6 27.03 -21.95 -17.08
N LYS A 7 27.09 -21.36 -15.88
CA LYS A 7 26.09 -21.61 -14.83
C LYS A 7 24.70 -21.31 -15.43
N GLU A 8 23.87 -22.33 -15.62
CA GLU A 8 22.52 -22.19 -16.18
C GLU A 8 21.72 -21.17 -15.34
N LEU A 9 21.37 -20.03 -15.94
CA LEU A 9 20.48 -19.06 -15.33
C LEU A 9 19.03 -19.52 -15.55
N ARG A 10 18.20 -19.33 -14.53
CA ARG A 10 16.81 -19.82 -14.52
C ARG A 10 15.88 -18.72 -14.94
N LEU A 11 15.35 -18.80 -16.16
CA LEU A 11 14.34 -17.87 -16.64
C LEU A 11 12.96 -18.53 -16.63
N VAL A 12 11.94 -17.82 -16.14
CA VAL A 12 10.55 -18.29 -16.14
C VAL A 12 9.71 -17.44 -17.09
N GLY A 13 8.98 -18.07 -17.99
CA GLY A 13 8.12 -17.39 -18.97
C GLY A 13 6.65 -17.72 -18.76
N PHE A 14 5.79 -16.75 -18.45
CA PHE A 14 4.32 -16.94 -18.47
C PHE A 14 3.76 -16.52 -19.83
N LEU A 15 3.29 -17.47 -20.62
CA LEU A 15 2.85 -17.20 -22.00
C LEU A 15 1.35 -17.39 -22.16
N CYS A 16 0.71 -16.39 -22.75
CA CYS A 16 -0.67 -16.50 -23.23
C CYS A 16 -0.80 -17.64 -24.24
N ASN A 17 -1.75 -18.55 -23.98
CA ASN A 17 -2.04 -19.71 -24.80
C ASN A 17 -2.41 -19.35 -26.24
N TRP A 18 -3.13 -18.23 -26.44
CA TRP A 18 -3.72 -17.86 -27.73
C TRP A 18 -2.74 -17.21 -28.71
N CYS A 19 -1.72 -16.53 -28.20
CA CYS A 19 -0.82 -15.73 -29.05
C CYS A 19 0.64 -16.10 -28.80
N SER A 20 1.22 -15.70 -27.67
CA SER A 20 2.66 -15.81 -27.45
C SER A 20 3.17 -17.25 -27.41
N TYR A 21 2.37 -18.19 -26.88
CA TYR A 21 2.72 -19.61 -26.96
C TYR A 21 2.68 -20.11 -28.42
N GLY A 22 1.67 -19.71 -29.21
CA GLY A 22 1.64 -19.98 -30.65
C GLY A 22 2.82 -19.35 -31.40
N GLY A 23 3.28 -18.15 -30.99
CA GLY A 23 4.48 -17.52 -31.53
C GLY A 23 5.74 -18.33 -31.22
N ALA A 24 5.82 -18.88 -30.01
CA ALA A 24 6.89 -19.80 -29.63
C ALA A 24 6.87 -21.10 -30.45
N ASP A 25 5.70 -21.69 -30.66
CA ASP A 25 5.51 -22.88 -31.50
C ASP A 25 5.90 -22.58 -32.96
N THR A 26 5.47 -21.45 -33.51
CA THR A 26 5.84 -20.99 -34.86
C THR A 26 7.35 -20.84 -35.01
N ALA A 27 8.03 -20.27 -34.00
CA ALA A 27 9.50 -20.19 -33.99
C ALA A 27 10.15 -21.58 -33.99
N GLY A 28 9.59 -22.53 -33.25
CA GLY A 28 10.03 -23.93 -33.21
C GLY A 28 9.84 -24.64 -34.56
N VAL A 29 8.67 -24.51 -35.18
CA VAL A 29 8.37 -25.08 -36.52
C VAL A 29 9.31 -24.50 -37.58
N ALA A 30 9.59 -23.20 -37.51
CA ALA A 30 10.55 -22.52 -38.38
C ALA A 30 12.02 -22.88 -38.08
N ARG A 31 12.28 -23.74 -37.08
CA ARG A 31 13.63 -24.11 -36.61
C ARG A 31 14.50 -22.90 -36.27
N ALA A 32 13.88 -21.84 -35.76
CA ALA A 32 14.57 -20.61 -35.37
C ALA A 32 15.44 -20.88 -34.13
N GLY A 33 16.75 -20.62 -34.24
CA GLY A 33 17.69 -20.82 -33.14
C GLY A 33 17.42 -19.84 -31.98
N GLN A 34 17.15 -20.34 -30.78
CA GLN A 34 16.84 -19.54 -29.60
C GLN A 34 17.53 -20.11 -28.35
N PRO A 35 17.78 -19.29 -27.31
CA PRO A 35 18.31 -19.77 -26.04
C PRO A 35 17.38 -20.79 -25.36
N THR A 36 17.96 -21.66 -24.52
CA THR A 36 17.24 -22.76 -23.86
C THR A 36 16.96 -22.51 -22.38
N ASP A 37 17.34 -21.34 -21.87
CA ASP A 37 17.25 -20.93 -20.46
C ASP A 37 15.79 -20.71 -19.99
N LEU A 38 14.89 -20.37 -20.91
CA LEU A 38 13.50 -20.03 -20.60
C LEU A 38 12.62 -21.26 -20.41
N ARG A 39 12.04 -21.40 -19.21
CA ARG A 39 11.02 -22.41 -18.88
C ARG A 39 9.63 -21.81 -19.02
N ILE A 40 8.86 -22.32 -19.99
CA ILE A 40 7.54 -21.78 -20.34
C ILE A 40 6.45 -22.40 -19.45
N ILE A 41 5.67 -21.54 -18.81
CA ILE A 41 4.41 -21.84 -18.14
C ILE A 41 3.28 -21.25 -18.99
N ARG A 42 2.43 -22.12 -19.53
CA ARG A 42 1.27 -21.68 -20.32
C ARG A 42 0.18 -21.17 -19.39
N VAL A 43 -0.41 -20.04 -19.74
CA VAL A 43 -1.59 -19.48 -19.07
C VAL A 43 -2.69 -19.22 -20.10
N PRO A 44 -3.98 -19.32 -19.74
CA PRO A 44 -5.06 -19.03 -20.69
C PRO A 44 -4.96 -17.62 -21.29
N CYS A 45 -4.51 -16.64 -20.52
CA CYS A 45 -4.36 -15.25 -20.94
C CYS A 45 -3.29 -14.53 -20.10
N SER A 46 -2.57 -13.56 -20.68
CA SER A 46 -1.70 -12.66 -19.90
C SER A 46 -2.47 -11.88 -18.84
N GLY A 47 -3.75 -11.56 -19.08
CA GLY A 47 -4.66 -10.95 -18.10
C GLY A 47 -4.93 -11.80 -16.85
N ARG A 48 -4.62 -13.11 -16.89
CA ARG A 48 -4.71 -14.02 -15.74
C ARG A 48 -3.38 -14.18 -15.00
N VAL A 49 -2.30 -13.58 -15.49
CA VAL A 49 -1.03 -13.55 -14.75
C VAL A 49 -1.19 -12.58 -13.59
N ASN A 50 -1.35 -13.12 -12.39
CA ASN A 50 -1.28 -12.32 -11.18
C ASN A 50 0.18 -11.82 -11.00
N PRO A 51 0.43 -10.52 -10.78
CA PRO A 51 1.76 -9.99 -10.49
C PRO A 51 2.56 -10.78 -9.43
N LEU A 52 1.86 -11.41 -8.48
CA LEU A 52 2.47 -12.24 -7.46
C LEU A 52 3.17 -13.49 -7.98
N PHE A 53 2.81 -13.98 -9.18
CA PHE A 53 3.50 -15.10 -9.82
C PHE A 53 4.93 -14.72 -10.20
N VAL A 54 5.10 -13.49 -10.70
CA VAL A 54 6.41 -12.92 -11.05
C VAL A 54 7.26 -12.72 -9.80
N VAL A 55 6.69 -12.07 -8.77
CA VAL A 55 7.40 -11.86 -7.49
C VAL A 55 7.82 -13.20 -6.89
N LYS A 56 6.91 -14.18 -6.84
CA LYS A 56 7.21 -15.50 -6.27
C LYS A 56 8.33 -16.20 -7.03
N ALA A 57 8.29 -16.20 -8.37
CA ALA A 57 9.37 -16.78 -9.17
C ALA A 57 10.73 -16.15 -8.85
N LEU A 58 10.82 -14.82 -8.75
CA LEU A 58 12.06 -14.12 -8.39
C LEU A 58 12.52 -14.46 -6.96
N LEU A 59 11.61 -14.47 -5.98
CA LEU A 59 11.94 -14.82 -4.58
C LEU A 59 12.34 -16.29 -4.38
N GLU A 60 11.89 -17.18 -5.28
CA GLU A 60 12.28 -18.60 -5.30
C GLU A 60 13.52 -18.88 -6.18
N GLY A 61 14.20 -17.84 -6.67
CA GLY A 61 15.51 -17.96 -7.32
C GLY A 61 15.48 -18.04 -8.84
N ALA A 62 14.43 -17.54 -9.49
CA ALA A 62 14.51 -17.21 -10.90
C ALA A 62 15.41 -15.98 -11.11
N ASP A 63 16.29 -16.04 -12.10
CA ASP A 63 17.21 -14.94 -12.46
C ASP A 63 16.52 -13.86 -13.29
N GLY A 64 15.45 -14.24 -13.98
CA GLY A 64 14.57 -13.33 -14.69
C GLY A 64 13.19 -13.95 -15.00
N VAL A 65 12.19 -13.10 -15.14
CA VAL A 65 10.81 -13.50 -15.47
C VAL A 65 10.31 -12.72 -16.67
N LEU A 66 9.75 -13.45 -17.64
CA LEU A 66 9.09 -12.89 -18.82
C LEU A 66 7.59 -13.19 -18.74
N VAL A 67 6.74 -12.20 -19.01
CA VAL A 67 5.32 -12.41 -19.26
C VAL A 67 5.04 -12.03 -20.71
N SER A 68 4.40 -12.91 -21.48
CA SER A 68 4.06 -12.58 -22.87
C SER A 68 2.59 -12.83 -23.21
N GLY A 69 1.99 -11.86 -23.90
CA GLY A 69 0.59 -11.89 -24.31
C GLY A 69 0.34 -11.48 -25.76
N CYS A 70 -0.94 -11.44 -26.13
CA CYS A 70 -1.38 -10.88 -27.41
C CYS A 70 -1.10 -9.38 -27.48
N HIS A 71 -0.93 -8.85 -28.70
CA HIS A 71 -0.85 -7.40 -28.93
C HIS A 71 -2.08 -6.67 -28.40
N PRO A 72 -1.91 -5.46 -27.85
CA PRO A 72 -3.01 -4.56 -27.57
C PRO A 72 -3.98 -4.51 -28.77
N ARG A 73 -5.30 -4.65 -28.51
CA ARG A 73 -6.39 -4.79 -29.51
C ARG A 73 -6.56 -6.17 -30.16
N ASP A 74 -5.56 -7.04 -30.13
CA ASP A 74 -5.66 -8.41 -30.66
C ASP A 74 -5.92 -9.46 -29.56
N CYS A 75 -6.46 -9.02 -28.41
CA CYS A 75 -6.69 -9.92 -27.29
C CYS A 75 -7.87 -10.86 -27.58
N HIS A 76 -7.64 -12.17 -27.46
CA HIS A 76 -8.71 -13.17 -27.56
C HIS A 76 -9.88 -12.90 -26.60
N TYR A 77 -9.59 -12.36 -25.41
CA TYR A 77 -10.59 -11.99 -24.41
C TYR A 77 -10.93 -10.49 -24.41
N ALA A 78 -10.80 -9.83 -25.57
CA ALA A 78 -11.01 -8.41 -25.82
C ALA A 78 -10.10 -7.42 -25.07
N ALA A 79 -10.03 -7.50 -23.74
CA ALA A 79 -9.35 -6.51 -22.90
C ALA A 79 -8.32 -7.07 -21.91
N GLY A 80 -8.15 -8.39 -21.85
CA GLY A 80 -7.31 -9.04 -20.82
C GLY A 80 -5.86 -8.53 -20.78
N ASN A 81 -5.27 -8.23 -21.94
CA ASN A 81 -3.91 -7.69 -22.01
C ASN A 81 -3.80 -6.22 -21.58
N PHE A 82 -4.84 -5.40 -21.73
CA PHE A 82 -4.83 -4.03 -21.22
C PHE A 82 -4.80 -4.00 -19.68
N TYR A 83 -5.60 -4.86 -19.03
CA TYR A 83 -5.50 -5.04 -17.58
C TYR A 83 -4.13 -5.59 -17.15
N ALA A 84 -3.59 -6.55 -17.91
CA ALA A 84 -2.25 -7.08 -17.66
C ALA A 84 -1.20 -5.97 -17.73
N ARG A 85 -1.23 -5.13 -18.76
CA ARG A 85 -0.29 -4.02 -18.97
C ARG A 85 -0.20 -3.12 -17.74
N ARG A 86 -1.33 -2.62 -17.23
CA ARG A 86 -1.34 -1.77 -16.03
C ARG A 86 -0.74 -2.47 -14.81
N ARG A 87 -1.18 -3.70 -14.53
CA ARG A 87 -0.75 -4.46 -13.35
C ARG A 87 0.74 -4.83 -13.39
N LEU A 88 1.23 -5.25 -14.56
CA LEU A 88 2.61 -5.66 -14.77
C LEU A 88 3.54 -4.44 -14.78
N GLU A 89 3.12 -3.31 -15.34
CA GLU A 89 3.93 -2.09 -15.29
C GLU A 89 4.04 -1.52 -13.86
N VAL A 90 2.93 -1.50 -13.10
CA VAL A 90 2.99 -1.16 -11.66
C VAL A 90 3.94 -2.09 -10.92
N LEU A 91 3.88 -3.40 -11.17
CA LEU A 91 4.83 -4.35 -10.59
C LEU A 91 6.27 -4.02 -10.97
N LYS A 92 6.55 -3.75 -12.24
CA LYS A 92 7.90 -3.46 -12.75
C LYS A 92 8.52 -2.27 -12.03
N ARG A 93 7.73 -1.22 -11.76
CA ARG A 93 8.15 -0.06 -10.95
C ARG A 93 8.28 -0.36 -9.46
N PHE A 94 7.58 -1.37 -8.97
CA PHE A 94 7.63 -1.77 -7.56
C PHE A 94 8.82 -2.67 -7.21
N LEU A 95 9.33 -3.49 -8.15
CA LEU A 95 10.47 -4.40 -7.88
C LEU A 95 11.71 -3.71 -7.25
N PRO A 96 12.14 -2.52 -7.70
CA PRO A 96 13.25 -1.78 -7.08
C PRO A 96 13.03 -1.42 -5.61
N VAL A 97 11.76 -1.30 -5.19
CA VAL A 97 11.42 -1.03 -3.79
C VAL A 97 11.80 -2.21 -2.91
N LEU A 98 11.70 -3.43 -3.42
CA LEU A 98 12.11 -4.66 -2.75
C LEU A 98 13.62 -4.92 -2.86
N GLY A 99 14.36 -4.04 -3.53
CA GLY A 99 15.78 -4.23 -3.86
C GLY A 99 16.04 -5.14 -5.06
N ILE A 100 15.00 -5.46 -5.86
CA ILE A 100 15.11 -6.27 -7.06
C ILE A 100 15.22 -5.35 -8.28
N ASP A 101 16.25 -5.55 -9.11
CA ASP A 101 16.40 -4.80 -10.35
C ASP A 101 15.21 -5.08 -11.30
N ASN A 102 14.55 -4.02 -11.76
CA ASN A 102 13.39 -4.13 -12.65
C ASN A 102 13.74 -4.75 -14.01
N ALA A 103 15.02 -4.72 -14.43
CA ALA A 103 15.48 -5.33 -15.68
C ALA A 103 15.41 -6.87 -15.65
N ARG A 104 15.25 -7.47 -14.46
CA ARG A 104 14.99 -8.91 -14.28
C ARG A 104 13.56 -9.31 -14.60
N PHE A 105 12.65 -8.36 -14.80
CA PHE A 105 11.27 -8.62 -15.19
C PHE A 105 10.91 -7.86 -16.47
N GLU A 106 10.23 -8.55 -17.38
CA GLU A 106 9.74 -7.94 -18.61
C GLU A 106 8.37 -8.49 -18.99
N TYR A 107 7.57 -7.64 -19.66
CA TYR A 107 6.40 -8.10 -20.39
C TYR A 107 6.49 -7.73 -21.88
N ALA A 108 6.01 -8.63 -22.74
CA ALA A 108 6.12 -8.51 -24.19
C ALA A 108 4.84 -8.95 -24.91
N TRP A 109 4.57 -8.34 -26.06
CA TRP A 109 3.43 -8.71 -26.88
C TRP A 109 3.89 -9.39 -28.17
N VAL A 110 3.39 -10.61 -28.41
CA VAL A 110 3.75 -11.48 -29.53
C VAL A 110 2.52 -12.24 -29.99
N SER A 111 2.17 -12.09 -31.27
CA SER A 111 1.11 -12.82 -31.96
C SER A 111 1.52 -14.26 -32.29
N ALA A 112 0.55 -15.13 -32.55
CA ALA A 112 0.77 -16.53 -32.92
C ALA A 112 1.61 -16.69 -34.19
N SER A 113 1.51 -15.75 -35.14
CA SER A 113 2.25 -15.76 -36.40
C SER A 113 3.64 -15.13 -36.32
N GLU A 114 4.04 -14.54 -35.19
CA GLU A 114 5.27 -13.76 -35.06
C GLU A 114 6.44 -14.56 -34.47
N GLY A 115 6.77 -15.72 -35.07
CA GLY A 115 7.86 -16.57 -34.60
C GLY A 115 9.24 -15.89 -34.56
N GLN A 116 9.56 -15.03 -35.54
CA GLN A 116 10.80 -14.26 -35.54
C GLN A 116 10.86 -13.23 -34.40
N ARG A 117 9.73 -12.56 -34.10
CA ARG A 117 9.63 -11.62 -32.98
C ARG A 117 9.81 -12.37 -31.66
N TRP A 118 9.17 -13.53 -31.50
CA TRP A 118 9.37 -14.39 -30.33
C TRP A 118 10.85 -14.72 -30.11
N GLN A 119 11.52 -15.24 -31.15
CA GLN A 119 12.95 -15.56 -31.12
C GLN A 119 13.77 -14.35 -30.68
N HIS A 120 13.51 -13.17 -31.25
CA HIS A 120 14.19 -11.93 -30.89
C HIS A 120 13.95 -11.57 -29.41
N VAL A 121 12.70 -11.55 -28.95
CA VAL A 121 12.32 -11.24 -27.57
C VAL A 121 13.06 -12.12 -26.57
N VAL A 122 13.00 -13.45 -26.76
CA VAL A 122 13.65 -14.41 -25.85
C VAL A 122 15.16 -14.28 -25.88
N THR A 123 15.75 -14.09 -27.08
CA THR A 123 17.19 -13.90 -27.23
C THR A 123 17.68 -12.64 -26.53
N SER A 124 17.02 -11.52 -26.77
CA SER A 124 17.36 -10.23 -26.17
C SER A 124 17.17 -10.25 -24.66
N PHE A 125 16.09 -10.86 -24.17
CA PHE A 125 15.87 -11.00 -22.73
C PHE A 125 16.95 -11.88 -22.08
N THR A 126 17.24 -13.04 -22.66
CA THR A 126 18.22 -13.98 -22.13
C THR A 126 19.62 -13.35 -22.09
N LYS A 127 20.05 -12.70 -23.18
CA LYS A 127 21.33 -11.98 -23.22
C LYS A 127 21.44 -10.92 -22.12
N ARG A 128 20.36 -10.15 -21.88
CA ARG A 128 20.32 -9.18 -20.78
C ARG A 128 20.52 -9.85 -19.42
N ILE A 129 19.81 -10.94 -19.12
CA ILE A 129 19.93 -11.60 -17.81
C ILE A 129 21.32 -12.23 -17.64
N HIS A 130 21.89 -12.83 -18.69
CA HIS A 130 23.28 -13.31 -18.68
C HIS A 130 24.29 -12.20 -18.40
N ALA A 131 24.10 -11.02 -19.00
CA ALA A 131 24.96 -9.86 -18.74
C ALA A 131 24.85 -9.35 -17.29
N MET A 132 23.68 -9.50 -16.67
CA MET A 132 23.46 -9.15 -15.25
C MET A 132 23.97 -10.22 -14.27
N GLY A 133 24.12 -11.46 -14.73
CA GLY A 133 24.45 -12.61 -13.90
C GLY A 133 23.33 -13.06 -12.95
N PRO A 134 23.63 -14.02 -12.05
CA PRO A 134 22.67 -14.58 -11.11
C PRO A 134 21.95 -13.51 -10.27
N ALA A 135 20.67 -13.70 -10.00
CA ALA A 135 19.91 -12.81 -9.15
C ALA A 135 20.38 -12.90 -7.68
N PRO A 136 20.46 -11.77 -6.96
CA PRO A 136 20.73 -11.80 -5.53
C PRO A 136 19.57 -12.49 -4.81
N HIS A 137 19.89 -13.42 -3.91
CA HIS A 137 18.91 -14.07 -3.06
C HIS A 137 18.63 -13.20 -1.83
N PHE A 138 17.34 -12.99 -1.54
CA PHE A 138 16.91 -12.19 -0.37
C PHE A 138 17.47 -12.72 0.96
N ASN A 139 17.58 -14.05 1.10
CA ASN A 139 18.09 -14.68 2.32
C ASN A 139 19.58 -14.42 2.55
N ASP A 140 20.34 -14.15 1.49
CA ASP A 140 21.80 -13.94 1.55
C ASP A 140 22.16 -12.48 1.83
N ALA A 141 21.19 -11.57 1.74
CA ALA A 141 21.39 -10.16 2.06
C ALA A 141 21.74 -9.98 3.54
N LYS A 142 22.84 -9.26 3.81
CA LYS A 142 23.21 -8.87 5.18
C LYS A 142 22.15 -7.92 5.72
N PRO A 143 21.55 -8.17 6.90
CA PRO A 143 20.53 -7.30 7.45
C PRO A 143 21.02 -5.87 7.69
N LEU A 144 20.21 -4.91 7.29
CA LEU A 144 20.39 -3.49 7.59
C LEU A 144 19.17 -2.96 8.34
N LEU A 145 19.40 -2.26 9.45
CA LEU A 145 18.37 -1.51 10.16
C LEU A 145 18.73 -0.03 10.12
N ARG A 146 17.81 0.78 9.59
CA ARG A 146 17.94 2.24 9.53
C ARG A 146 16.62 2.86 9.98
N VAL A 147 16.71 3.95 10.71
CA VAL A 147 15.56 4.78 11.12
C VAL A 147 15.63 6.07 10.31
N ALA A 148 14.48 6.55 9.84
CA ALA A 148 14.43 7.78 9.06
C ALA A 148 14.69 9.00 9.95
N ASP A 149 15.35 10.00 9.38
CA ASP A 149 15.45 11.31 10.03
C ASP A 149 14.10 12.01 9.94
N MET A 150 13.55 12.41 11.08
CA MET A 150 12.24 13.06 11.21
C MET A 150 12.34 14.60 11.21
N ALA A 151 13.53 15.17 10.95
CA ALA A 151 13.76 16.60 10.84
C ALA A 151 13.22 17.18 9.51
N LEU A 152 11.89 17.14 9.33
CA LEU A 152 11.20 17.71 8.18
C LEU A 152 10.25 18.83 8.56
N THR A 153 10.12 19.80 7.65
CA THR A 153 9.11 20.86 7.75
C THR A 153 7.77 20.35 7.24
N ALA A 154 6.74 20.41 8.09
CA ALA A 154 5.39 20.05 7.69
C ALA A 154 4.82 21.05 6.66
N LEU A 155 3.97 20.57 5.73
CA LEU A 155 3.31 21.41 4.71
C LEU A 155 2.31 22.43 5.31
N ARG A 156 2.01 22.31 6.59
CA ARG A 156 1.09 23.16 7.36
C ARG A 156 1.44 23.07 8.84
N PRO A 157 0.97 24.01 9.68
CA PRO A 157 1.06 23.86 11.13
C PRO A 157 0.44 22.54 11.59
N LEU A 158 1.16 21.85 12.48
CA LEU A 158 0.66 20.70 13.22
C LEU A 158 0.34 21.14 14.65
N GLY A 159 -0.72 20.56 15.19
CA GLY A 159 -1.29 20.96 16.47
C GLY A 159 -2.19 19.88 17.05
N THR A 160 -2.89 20.22 18.12
CA THR A 160 -3.69 19.26 18.91
C THR A 160 -5.20 19.44 18.73
N ALA A 161 -5.63 20.33 17.82
CA ALA A 161 -7.03 20.60 17.51
C ALA A 161 -7.85 21.18 18.68
N GLN A 162 -7.25 22.05 19.51
CA GLN A 162 -7.96 22.68 20.65
C GLN A 162 -9.15 23.53 20.23
N ASN A 163 -9.07 24.13 19.04
CA ASN A 163 -10.11 25.01 18.51
C ASN A 163 -11.13 24.28 17.63
N ALA A 164 -11.15 22.94 17.66
CA ALA A 164 -12.10 22.16 16.89
C ALA A 164 -13.53 22.29 17.46
N ALA A 165 -14.51 22.39 16.56
CA ALA A 165 -15.94 22.51 16.87
C ALA A 165 -16.55 21.17 17.35
N VAL A 166 -15.98 20.57 18.38
CA VAL A 166 -16.34 19.24 18.88
C VAL A 166 -17.74 19.24 19.49
N ASN A 167 -18.14 20.32 20.16
CA ASN A 167 -19.45 20.40 20.80
C ASN A 167 -20.58 20.51 19.76
N GLU A 168 -20.36 21.30 18.73
CA GLU A 168 -21.25 21.42 17.57
C GLU A 168 -21.34 20.09 16.81
N LEU A 169 -20.21 19.39 16.67
CA LEU A 169 -20.19 18.05 16.07
C LEU A 169 -21.01 17.06 16.90
N LYS A 170 -20.84 17.05 18.23
CA LYS A 170 -21.62 16.21 19.15
C LYS A 170 -23.11 16.50 19.00
N GLN A 171 -23.50 17.77 18.90
CA GLN A 171 -24.90 18.14 18.68
C GLN A 171 -25.42 17.62 17.33
N ALA A 172 -24.69 17.85 16.23
CA ALA A 172 -25.07 17.36 14.91
C ALA A 172 -25.19 15.82 14.86
N ILE A 173 -24.33 15.11 15.60
CA ILE A 173 -24.42 13.66 15.76
C ILE A 173 -25.69 13.28 16.51
N LYS A 174 -25.98 13.92 17.65
CA LYS A 174 -27.20 13.65 18.45
C LYS A 174 -28.48 13.85 17.64
N ASP A 175 -28.53 14.89 16.81
CA ASP A 175 -29.69 15.20 15.97
C ASP A 175 -29.94 14.11 14.91
N LYS A 176 -28.88 13.48 14.41
CA LYS A 176 -28.96 12.43 13.38
C LYS A 176 -28.96 11.01 13.93
N LEU A 177 -28.56 10.81 15.18
CA LEU A 177 -28.45 9.50 15.81
C LEU A 177 -29.73 8.66 15.75
N PRO A 178 -30.96 9.21 15.92
CA PRO A 178 -32.19 8.43 15.81
C PRO A 178 -32.41 7.77 14.44
N GLU A 179 -31.79 8.30 13.38
CA GLU A 179 -31.88 7.73 12.03
C GLU A 179 -30.81 6.65 11.76
N LEU A 180 -29.85 6.46 12.66
CA LEU A 180 -28.64 5.68 12.43
C LEU A 180 -28.58 4.46 13.36
N ASN A 181 -28.01 3.37 12.86
CA ASN A 181 -27.71 2.19 13.68
C ASN A 181 -26.64 2.50 14.75
N CYS A 182 -25.64 3.30 14.39
CA CYS A 182 -24.65 3.87 15.30
C CYS A 182 -23.84 4.96 14.59
N VAL A 183 -23.02 5.71 15.35
CA VAL A 183 -21.96 6.56 14.81
C VAL A 183 -20.60 6.09 15.34
N ILE A 184 -19.63 5.93 14.45
CA ILE A 184 -18.28 5.43 14.79
C ILE A 184 -17.32 6.62 14.93
N GLY A 185 -16.61 6.68 16.05
CA GLY A 185 -15.61 7.71 16.33
C GLY A 185 -14.57 7.21 17.33
N TRP A 186 -14.20 8.03 18.29
CA TRP A 186 -13.19 7.71 19.28
C TRP A 186 -13.57 8.18 20.68
N GLN A 187 -13.12 7.47 21.69
CA GLN A 187 -13.16 7.88 23.09
C GLN A 187 -11.77 7.71 23.72
N GLN A 188 -11.59 8.22 24.94
CA GLN A 188 -10.45 7.87 25.76
C GLN A 188 -10.40 6.35 25.99
N GLY A 189 -9.21 5.77 25.88
CA GLY A 189 -8.90 4.37 26.10
C GLY A 189 -8.57 4.08 27.57
N TYR A 190 -7.57 3.23 27.79
CA TYR A 190 -7.18 2.78 29.14
C TYR A 190 -6.44 3.86 29.97
N ASP A 191 -5.91 4.90 29.33
CA ASP A 191 -5.33 6.08 29.97
C ASP A 191 -5.55 7.32 29.09
N GLY A 192 -5.07 8.49 29.53
CA GLY A 192 -5.24 9.76 28.82
C GLY A 192 -4.42 9.93 27.53
N ALA A 193 -3.45 9.06 27.25
CA ALA A 193 -2.60 9.13 26.06
C ALA A 193 -3.02 8.13 24.96
N HIS A 194 -4.06 7.34 25.21
CA HIS A 194 -4.54 6.33 24.28
C HIS A 194 -6.01 6.55 23.98
N ALA A 195 -6.37 6.65 22.70
CA ALA A 195 -7.75 6.61 22.27
C ALA A 195 -8.15 5.18 21.86
N THR A 196 -9.45 4.86 21.93
CA THR A 196 -10.03 3.62 21.41
C THR A 196 -11.26 3.94 20.54
N PRO A 197 -11.65 3.07 19.59
CA PRO A 197 -12.86 3.29 18.80
C PRO A 197 -14.10 3.33 19.70
N LEU A 198 -15.01 4.24 19.36
CA LEU A 198 -16.30 4.44 20.05
C LEU A 198 -17.43 4.16 19.06
N PHE A 199 -18.40 3.35 19.46
CA PHE A 199 -19.62 3.07 18.69
C PHE A 199 -20.81 3.68 19.42
N MET A 200 -21.21 4.87 19.01
CA MET A 200 -22.25 5.66 19.67
C MET A 200 -23.62 5.17 19.25
N LYS A 201 -24.44 4.74 20.21
CA LYS A 201 -25.83 4.32 19.97
C LYS A 201 -26.85 5.16 20.75
N THR A 202 -26.40 5.83 21.82
CA THR A 202 -27.24 6.76 22.60
C THR A 202 -26.61 8.15 22.66
N PRO A 203 -27.37 9.20 22.99
CA PRO A 203 -26.83 10.55 23.17
C PRO A 203 -25.69 10.61 24.21
N GLU A 204 -25.75 9.79 25.25
CA GLU A 204 -24.71 9.70 26.30
C GLU A 204 -23.41 9.09 25.78
N ASP A 205 -23.48 8.21 24.77
CA ASP A 205 -22.28 7.75 24.10
C ASP A 205 -21.61 8.89 23.31
N VAL A 206 -22.41 9.78 22.72
CA VAL A 206 -21.89 10.94 21.98
C VAL A 206 -21.10 11.87 22.88
N ASP A 207 -21.47 11.98 24.16
CA ASP A 207 -20.75 12.79 25.13
C ASP A 207 -19.32 12.29 25.38
N LYS A 208 -19.06 10.98 25.18
CA LYS A 208 -17.73 10.35 25.30
C LYS A 208 -16.84 10.60 24.08
N LEU A 209 -17.38 11.14 22.98
CA LEU A 209 -16.61 11.42 21.78
C LEU A 209 -15.44 12.38 22.10
N SER A 210 -14.25 11.96 21.69
CA SER A 210 -12.99 12.70 21.83
C SER A 210 -12.43 13.08 20.47
N TRP A 211 -11.77 14.23 20.41
CA TRP A 211 -11.06 14.73 19.23
C TRP A 211 -9.77 15.44 19.66
N GLY A 212 -8.66 15.16 18.97
CA GLY A 212 -7.34 15.60 19.35
C GLY A 212 -6.21 14.70 18.80
N PRO A 213 -4.99 14.84 19.34
CA PRO A 213 -3.78 14.26 18.75
C PRO A 213 -3.68 12.74 18.88
N PHE A 214 -4.51 12.12 19.74
CA PHE A 214 -4.52 10.68 19.99
C PHE A 214 -5.52 9.90 19.14
N ASN A 215 -6.34 10.58 18.32
CA ASN A 215 -7.31 9.95 17.43
C ASN A 215 -6.63 9.33 16.20
N VAL A 216 -5.70 8.42 16.44
CA VAL A 216 -4.78 7.84 15.45
C VAL A 216 -5.48 6.86 14.51
N MET A 217 -6.39 6.04 15.04
CA MET A 217 -7.05 4.96 14.29
C MET A 217 -7.95 5.48 13.18
N ASN A 218 -8.11 4.70 12.11
CA ASN A 218 -9.01 5.02 11.01
C ASN A 218 -10.35 4.24 11.16
N PRO A 219 -11.46 4.89 11.52
CA PRO A 219 -12.74 4.23 11.80
C PRO A 219 -13.41 3.66 10.55
N ALA A 220 -12.97 4.06 9.34
CA ALA A 220 -13.50 3.51 8.09
C ALA A 220 -13.32 1.98 7.99
N VAL A 221 -12.35 1.41 8.72
CA VAL A 221 -12.12 -0.05 8.79
C VAL A 221 -13.34 -0.84 9.25
N TYR A 222 -14.26 -0.22 10.00
CA TYR A 222 -15.44 -0.88 10.55
C TYR A 222 -16.65 -0.81 9.61
N LEU A 223 -16.69 0.14 8.66
CA LEU A 223 -17.87 0.37 7.82
C LEU A 223 -18.34 -0.87 7.06
N PRO A 224 -17.45 -1.73 6.48
CA PRO A 224 -17.91 -2.95 5.80
C PRO A 224 -18.67 -3.93 6.71
N LEU A 225 -18.45 -3.89 8.03
CA LEU A 225 -19.16 -4.73 9.00
C LEU A 225 -20.62 -4.31 9.21
N PHE A 226 -20.99 -3.09 8.79
CA PHE A 226 -22.33 -2.55 8.90
C PHE A 226 -23.05 -2.47 7.54
N LYS A 227 -22.62 -3.26 6.55
CA LYS A 227 -23.25 -3.31 5.23
C LYS A 227 -24.78 -3.50 5.35
N GLY A 228 -25.55 -2.61 4.70
CA GLY A 228 -27.01 -2.61 4.75
C GLY A 228 -27.63 -1.95 6.00
N LYS A 229 -26.82 -1.31 6.86
CA LYS A 229 -27.30 -0.53 8.00
C LYS A 229 -26.81 0.91 7.87
N LYS A 230 -27.73 1.88 7.99
CA LYS A 230 -27.38 3.32 7.97
C LYS A 230 -26.46 3.64 9.15
N THR A 231 -25.22 4.00 8.88
CA THR A 231 -24.15 4.12 9.89
C THR A 231 -23.43 5.46 9.75
N GLY A 232 -23.28 6.18 10.85
CA GLY A 232 -22.48 7.40 10.91
C GLY A 232 -20.99 7.11 11.13
N VAL A 233 -20.12 7.98 10.63
CA VAL A 233 -18.68 7.93 10.92
C VAL A 233 -18.10 9.32 11.08
N VAL A 234 -17.31 9.52 12.13
CA VAL A 234 -16.51 10.72 12.35
C VAL A 234 -15.16 10.53 11.68
N VAL A 235 -14.74 11.44 10.80
CA VAL A 235 -13.54 11.27 9.97
C VAL A 235 -12.59 12.46 10.04
N LYS A 236 -11.29 12.15 10.05
CA LYS A 236 -10.23 13.07 9.63
C LYS A 236 -10.13 13.07 8.10
N GLY A 237 -9.36 14.00 7.52
CA GLY A 237 -9.12 14.03 6.07
C GLY A 237 -8.53 12.74 5.48
N CYS A 238 -7.62 12.06 6.18
CA CYS A 238 -7.11 10.75 5.73
C CYS A 238 -8.14 9.62 5.84
N ASP A 239 -9.06 9.70 6.82
CA ASP A 239 -10.08 8.69 7.05
C ASP A 239 -11.19 8.81 6.00
N SER A 240 -11.58 10.04 5.63
CA SER A 240 -12.57 10.26 4.56
C SER A 240 -12.11 9.68 3.22
N ARG A 241 -10.81 9.75 2.92
CA ARG A 241 -10.25 9.11 1.72
C ARG A 241 -10.47 7.61 1.73
N SER A 242 -10.38 6.97 2.90
CA SER A 242 -10.69 5.55 3.04
C SER A 242 -12.17 5.26 2.86
N VAL A 243 -13.05 6.15 3.31
CA VAL A 243 -14.50 6.04 3.01
C VAL A 243 -14.76 6.13 1.50
N VAL A 244 -14.11 7.06 0.81
CA VAL A 244 -14.20 7.21 -0.65
C VAL A 244 -13.75 5.93 -1.37
N GLU A 245 -12.61 5.36 -0.99
CA GLU A 245 -12.11 4.12 -1.58
C GLU A 245 -13.05 2.92 -1.34
N LEU A 246 -13.64 2.82 -0.15
CA LEU A 246 -14.64 1.80 0.13
C LEU A 246 -15.89 1.94 -0.75
N LEU A 247 -16.29 3.17 -1.08
CA LEU A 247 -17.37 3.45 -2.03
C LEU A 247 -16.99 3.06 -3.47
N GLN A 248 -15.80 3.46 -3.93
CA GLN A 248 -15.31 3.15 -5.28
C GLN A 248 -15.17 1.65 -5.53
N GLU A 249 -14.80 0.89 -4.50
CA GLU A 249 -14.70 -0.57 -4.53
C GLU A 249 -16.06 -1.28 -4.30
N ASN A 250 -17.16 -0.53 -4.16
CA ASN A 250 -18.51 -1.04 -3.89
C ASN A 250 -18.60 -1.91 -2.62
N LEU A 251 -17.74 -1.64 -1.63
CA LEU A 251 -17.71 -2.37 -0.36
C LEU A 251 -18.75 -1.82 0.63
N ILE A 252 -19.09 -0.55 0.47
CA ILE A 252 -20.17 0.14 1.17
C ILE A 252 -20.99 0.92 0.14
N LYS A 253 -22.21 1.32 0.51
CA LYS A 253 -23.09 2.14 -0.32
C LYS A 253 -23.18 3.56 0.24
N ARG A 254 -23.35 4.55 -0.64
CA ARG A 254 -23.34 5.97 -0.23
C ARG A 254 -24.54 6.31 0.65
N GLU A 255 -25.70 5.73 0.35
CA GLU A 255 -26.96 5.91 1.09
C GLU A 255 -26.92 5.30 2.50
N ASP A 256 -26.04 4.32 2.74
CA ASP A 256 -25.89 3.64 4.01
C ASP A 256 -24.92 4.36 4.97
N VAL A 257 -24.25 5.44 4.53
CA VAL A 257 -23.19 6.07 5.33
C VAL A 257 -23.42 7.57 5.46
N LEU A 258 -23.40 8.05 6.70
CA LEU A 258 -23.42 9.47 7.04
C LEU A 258 -22.05 9.89 7.60
N ILE A 259 -21.45 10.94 7.05
CA ILE A 259 -20.06 11.30 7.31
C ILE A 259 -19.99 12.65 8.04
N PHE A 260 -19.45 12.63 9.26
CA PHE A 260 -19.21 13.80 10.09
C PHE A 260 -17.70 14.12 10.09
N ALA A 261 -17.32 15.38 9.92
CA ALA A 261 -15.92 15.75 9.78
C ALA A 261 -15.55 17.01 10.55
N LEU A 262 -14.34 16.98 11.10
CA LEU A 262 -13.63 18.12 11.69
C LEU A 262 -12.24 18.25 11.03
N PRO A 263 -11.67 19.45 10.97
CA PRO A 263 -10.29 19.65 10.51
C PRO A 263 -9.31 18.93 11.45
N CYS A 264 -8.35 18.24 10.86
CA CYS A 264 -7.32 17.50 11.57
C CYS A 264 -6.01 18.29 11.62
N GLU A 265 -5.44 18.47 12.81
CA GLU A 265 -4.17 19.16 13.00
C GLU A 265 -2.95 18.22 13.06
N GLY A 266 -3.16 16.92 12.90
CA GLY A 266 -2.13 15.90 12.99
C GLY A 266 -2.40 14.93 14.13
N THR A 267 -1.62 13.85 14.18
CA THR A 267 -1.74 12.82 15.21
C THR A 267 -0.37 12.41 15.70
N LEU A 268 -0.23 12.17 17.00
CA LEU A 268 1.03 11.79 17.63
C LEU A 268 1.50 10.39 17.22
N ASP A 269 2.81 10.24 17.12
CA ASP A 269 3.48 8.95 17.01
C ASP A 269 3.78 8.38 18.40
N ILE A 270 2.85 7.57 18.90
CA ILE A 270 2.97 6.95 20.23
C ILE A 270 4.21 6.06 20.35
N ALA A 271 4.73 5.47 19.26
CA ALA A 271 5.96 4.68 19.34
C ALA A 271 7.16 5.58 19.69
N ARG A 272 7.27 6.75 19.06
CA ARG A 272 8.32 7.74 19.33
C ARG A 272 8.14 8.41 20.70
N VAL A 273 6.90 8.65 21.11
CA VAL A 273 6.58 9.13 22.46
C VAL A 273 7.04 8.12 23.50
N ASN A 274 6.71 6.83 23.33
CA ASN A 274 7.10 5.76 24.25
C ASN A 274 8.62 5.55 24.31
N GLU A 275 9.32 5.68 23.18
CA GLU A 275 10.79 5.65 23.15
C GLU A 275 11.38 6.74 24.05
N LYS A 276 10.82 7.95 24.01
CA LYS A 276 11.27 9.09 24.82
C LYS A 276 10.86 9.01 26.29
N LEU A 277 9.65 8.50 26.58
CA LEU A 277 9.18 8.25 27.94
C LEU A 277 10.01 7.15 28.62
N GLY A 278 10.48 6.17 27.86
CA GLY A 278 11.16 4.99 28.39
C GLY A 278 10.19 4.08 29.14
N ARG A 279 10.68 3.39 30.17
CA ARG A 279 9.84 2.52 31.00
C ARG A 279 9.08 3.36 32.02
N TYR A 280 7.76 3.21 32.02
CA TYR A 280 6.85 3.79 33.01
C TYR A 280 5.81 2.74 33.45
N THR A 281 5.19 2.93 34.62
CA THR A 281 4.15 2.04 35.14
C THR A 281 2.74 2.56 34.89
N ARG A 282 2.54 3.88 34.95
CA ARG A 282 1.25 4.51 34.67
C ARG A 282 1.40 5.92 34.10
N ILE A 283 0.43 6.31 33.29
CA ILE A 283 0.20 7.69 32.90
C ILE A 283 -0.77 8.31 33.91
N ASN A 284 -0.31 9.31 34.65
CA ASN A 284 -1.08 9.99 35.69
C ASN A 284 -2.04 11.03 35.11
N ALA A 285 -1.57 11.79 34.13
CA ALA A 285 -2.31 12.88 33.53
C ALA A 285 -1.79 13.13 32.11
N VAL A 286 -2.68 13.67 31.28
CA VAL A 286 -2.35 14.19 29.96
C VAL A 286 -3.04 15.53 29.81
N ALA A 287 -2.26 16.54 29.44
CA ALA A 287 -2.75 17.86 29.10
C ALA A 287 -2.15 18.24 27.74
N TYR A 288 -2.85 19.04 26.98
CA TYR A 288 -2.32 19.56 25.72
C TYR A 288 -2.82 20.98 25.47
N ASP A 289 -1.98 21.77 24.83
CA ASP A 289 -2.29 23.10 24.30
C ASP A 289 -2.24 23.03 22.76
N GLU A 290 -2.37 24.16 22.07
CA GLU A 290 -2.38 24.20 20.60
C GLU A 290 -1.16 23.54 19.95
N ALA A 291 0.04 23.67 20.54
CA ALA A 291 1.29 23.26 19.91
C ALA A 291 1.75 21.84 20.28
N GLY A 292 1.28 21.28 21.39
CA GLY A 292 1.82 20.02 21.88
C GLY A 292 1.13 19.44 23.09
N VAL A 293 1.69 18.31 23.52
CA VAL A 293 1.13 17.44 24.54
C VAL A 293 2.11 17.27 25.69
N THR A 294 1.63 17.44 26.91
CA THR A 294 2.33 17.14 28.15
C THR A 294 1.77 15.86 28.76
N ILE A 295 2.61 14.85 28.93
CA ILE A 295 2.26 13.57 29.56
C ILE A 295 2.98 13.49 30.90
N THR A 296 2.22 13.27 31.98
CA THR A 296 2.78 12.99 33.31
C THR A 296 2.81 11.48 33.50
N ALA A 297 4.00 10.88 33.46
CA ALA A 297 4.21 9.45 33.65
C ALA A 297 4.99 9.19 34.95
N ASP A 298 4.44 8.35 35.83
CA ASP A 298 4.96 8.10 37.18
C ASP A 298 5.34 9.38 37.95
N GLY A 299 4.52 10.43 37.83
CA GLY A 299 4.72 11.74 38.45
C GLY A 299 5.73 12.66 37.75
N LYS A 300 6.35 12.24 36.65
CA LYS A 300 7.28 13.06 35.85
C LYS A 300 6.60 13.61 34.61
N GLU A 301 6.76 14.90 34.36
CA GLU A 301 6.21 15.56 33.18
C GLU A 301 7.15 15.48 31.98
N HIS A 302 6.57 15.17 30.82
CA HIS A 302 7.26 15.10 29.54
C HIS A 302 6.46 15.87 28.48
N ARG A 303 7.13 16.80 27.79
CA ARG A 303 6.53 17.62 26.74
C ARG A 303 6.88 17.09 25.34
N PHE A 304 5.87 17.01 24.47
CA PHE A 304 5.98 16.56 23.09
C PHE A 304 5.38 17.61 22.15
N CYS A 305 6.22 18.24 21.34
CA CYS A 305 5.79 19.17 20.31
C CYS A 305 5.22 18.40 19.10
N MET A 306 4.09 18.84 18.55
CA MET A 306 3.47 18.18 17.39
C MET A 306 4.37 18.20 16.16
N ASN A 307 5.14 19.27 15.96
CA ASN A 307 6.10 19.35 14.85
C ASN A 307 7.24 18.33 14.95
N ASP A 308 7.54 17.85 16.16
CA ASP A 308 8.62 16.89 16.38
C ASP A 308 8.11 15.46 16.51
N PHE A 309 6.92 15.24 17.06
CA PHE A 309 6.40 13.93 17.44
C PHE A 309 5.14 13.48 16.68
N ALA A 310 4.73 14.19 15.63
CA ALA A 310 3.66 13.71 14.76
C ALA A 310 4.07 12.42 14.01
N GLN A 311 3.06 11.68 13.54
CA GLN A 311 3.27 10.56 12.63
C GLN A 311 3.84 11.04 11.29
N GLY A 312 4.77 10.28 10.69
CA GLY A 312 5.43 10.64 9.42
C GLY A 312 4.48 11.05 8.28
N LYS A 313 3.28 10.43 8.21
CA LYS A 313 2.24 10.80 7.24
C LYS A 313 1.72 12.24 7.37
N CYS A 314 1.81 12.84 8.55
CA CYS A 314 1.23 14.15 8.85
C CYS A 314 2.07 15.29 8.25
N TYR A 315 3.40 15.13 8.16
CA TYR A 315 4.31 16.13 7.61
C TYR A 315 3.99 16.48 6.15
N GLY A 316 3.62 15.47 5.35
CA GLY A 316 3.20 15.64 3.95
C GLY A 316 1.69 15.62 3.72
N CYS A 317 0.88 15.84 4.76
CA CYS A 317 -0.57 15.76 4.63
C CYS A 317 -1.15 17.03 3.97
N ALA A 318 -1.53 16.90 2.69
CA ALA A 318 -2.22 17.94 1.92
C ALA A 318 -3.75 17.91 2.07
N THR A 319 -4.30 17.04 2.93
CA THR A 319 -5.75 16.84 3.08
C THR A 319 -6.16 16.93 4.56
N PRO A 320 -6.08 18.13 5.18
CA PRO A 320 -6.43 18.33 6.60
C PRO A 320 -7.93 18.21 6.89
N MET A 321 -8.79 18.45 5.89
CA MET A 321 -10.24 18.33 5.98
C MET A 321 -10.73 17.14 5.15
N ALA A 322 -11.89 16.60 5.50
CA ALA A 322 -12.52 15.51 4.75
C ALA A 322 -12.73 15.86 3.27
N VAL A 323 -12.45 14.90 2.38
CA VAL A 323 -12.76 15.02 0.93
C VAL A 323 -14.26 14.88 0.70
N LEU A 324 -14.89 13.96 1.44
CA LEU A 324 -16.32 13.70 1.42
C LEU A 324 -16.87 13.80 2.85
N ALA A 325 -17.94 14.56 3.05
CA ALA A 325 -18.65 14.64 4.33
C ALA A 325 -20.05 15.22 4.13
N ASP A 326 -21.00 14.78 4.96
CA ASP A 326 -22.38 15.30 5.06
C ASP A 326 -22.47 16.47 6.04
N THR A 327 -21.71 16.39 7.12
CA THR A 327 -21.55 17.48 8.09
C THR A 327 -20.08 17.82 8.22
N ARG A 328 -19.75 19.09 7.97
CA ARG A 328 -18.40 19.64 8.11
C ARG A 328 -18.47 20.83 9.04
N LEU A 329 -17.60 20.85 10.04
CA LEU A 329 -17.53 21.93 11.02
C LEU A 329 -16.09 22.38 11.18
N GLY A 330 -15.88 23.69 11.28
CA GLY A 330 -14.56 24.31 11.38
C GLY A 330 -13.80 24.38 10.04
N GLU A 331 -12.76 25.21 10.02
CA GLU A 331 -11.92 25.44 8.86
C GLU A 331 -10.53 24.83 9.07
N PRO A 332 -9.96 24.12 8.08
CA PRO A 332 -8.61 23.59 8.20
C PRO A 332 -7.56 24.69 8.02
N HIS A 333 -6.36 24.48 8.60
CA HIS A 333 -5.19 25.27 8.23
C HIS A 333 -4.91 25.19 6.73
N LYS A 334 -4.51 26.32 6.16
CA LYS A 334 -4.06 26.41 4.77
C LYS A 334 -2.84 25.50 4.57
N VAL A 335 -2.90 24.69 3.52
CA VAL A 335 -1.77 23.86 3.08
C VAL A 335 -0.87 24.72 2.20
N ASN A 336 0.41 24.77 2.52
CA ASN A 336 1.39 25.48 1.70
C ASN A 336 1.68 24.70 0.41
N PRO A 337 1.79 25.37 -0.75
CA PRO A 337 2.20 24.72 -1.98
C PRO A 337 3.60 24.11 -1.81
N GLY A 338 3.74 22.82 -2.04
CA GLY A 338 5.01 22.11 -1.94
C GLY A 338 4.86 20.61 -2.06
N SER A 339 5.92 19.94 -2.49
CA SER A 339 6.06 18.48 -2.38
C SER A 339 6.97 18.19 -1.20
N SER A 340 6.46 17.51 -0.18
CA SER A 340 7.30 16.92 0.87
C SER A 340 7.25 15.41 0.72
N VAL A 341 8.39 14.80 0.38
CA VAL A 341 8.55 13.34 0.43
C VAL A 341 8.52 12.93 1.91
N PRO A 342 7.65 11.99 2.33
CA PRO A 342 7.66 11.48 3.70
C PRO A 342 9.06 10.97 4.09
N PRO A 343 9.51 11.13 5.35
CA PRO A 343 10.89 10.89 5.72
C PRO A 343 11.33 9.43 5.52
N GLU A 344 10.46 8.47 5.83
CA GLU A 344 10.74 7.06 5.57
C GLU A 344 10.81 6.74 4.07
N LEU A 345 10.08 7.48 3.23
CA LEU A 345 10.13 7.33 1.78
C LEU A 345 11.44 7.89 1.22
N ALA A 346 11.85 9.08 1.67
CA ALA A 346 13.11 9.71 1.30
C ALA A 346 14.32 8.83 1.68
N MET A 347 14.31 8.27 2.90
CA MET A 347 15.34 7.33 3.35
C MET A 347 15.47 6.11 2.41
N LEU A 348 14.36 5.56 1.91
CA LEU A 348 14.40 4.45 0.96
C LEU A 348 14.90 4.89 -0.41
N ASP A 349 14.60 6.11 -0.84
CA ASP A 349 15.03 6.64 -2.13
C ASP A 349 16.54 6.78 -2.22
N ASP A 350 17.18 7.18 -1.11
CA ASP A 350 18.63 7.35 -1.00
C ASP A 350 19.41 6.02 -0.99
N MET A 351 18.74 4.88 -0.81
CA MET A 351 19.39 3.57 -0.78
C MET A 351 19.63 3.00 -2.18
N ALA A 352 20.79 2.40 -2.40
CA ALA A 352 21.04 1.53 -3.55
C ALA A 352 20.16 0.25 -3.49
N LEU A 353 19.99 -0.46 -4.61
CA LEU A 353 19.14 -1.67 -4.66
C LEU A 353 19.55 -2.74 -3.64
N SER A 354 20.86 -3.00 -3.50
CA SER A 354 21.39 -3.97 -2.52
C SER A 354 21.13 -3.54 -1.08
N GLU A 355 21.23 -2.24 -0.79
CA GLU A 355 20.91 -1.67 0.53
C GLU A 355 19.42 -1.76 0.83
N ARG A 356 18.54 -1.52 -0.15
CA ARG A 356 17.09 -1.71 0.01
C ARG A 356 16.74 -3.17 0.31
N MET A 357 17.38 -4.11 -0.40
CA MET A 357 17.19 -5.54 -0.14
C MET A 357 17.63 -5.90 1.30
N ALA A 358 18.83 -5.46 1.69
CA ALA A 358 19.37 -5.62 3.04
C ALA A 358 18.47 -5.00 4.12
N PHE A 359 17.92 -3.82 3.83
CA PHE A 359 17.00 -3.11 4.71
C PHE A 359 15.73 -3.93 4.95
N TRP A 360 15.05 -4.35 3.88
CA TRP A 360 13.84 -5.17 4.03
C TRP A 360 14.13 -6.52 4.66
N ARG A 361 15.29 -7.13 4.39
CA ARG A 361 15.74 -8.34 5.09
C ARG A 361 15.80 -8.10 6.60
N GLY A 362 16.46 -7.03 7.05
CA GLY A 362 16.53 -6.67 8.47
C GLY A 362 15.16 -6.39 9.08
N GLN A 363 14.27 -5.69 8.36
CA GLN A 363 12.91 -5.45 8.84
C GLN A 363 12.07 -6.73 8.93
N MET A 364 12.20 -7.67 7.98
CA MET A 364 11.50 -8.96 8.03
C MET A 364 12.08 -9.89 9.11
N GLU A 365 13.37 -9.74 9.43
CA GLU A 365 14.02 -10.10 10.70
C GLU A 365 13.08 -9.97 11.91
N ARG A 366 12.65 -8.72 12.11
CA ARG A 366 11.89 -8.26 13.28
C ARG A 366 10.40 -8.55 13.20
N CYS A 367 9.87 -8.80 12.00
CA CYS A 367 8.44 -8.98 11.79
C CYS A 367 7.93 -10.22 12.54
N LEU A 368 6.95 -10.05 13.42
CA LEU A 368 6.33 -11.13 14.18
C LEU A 368 5.25 -11.89 13.39
N ARG A 369 4.92 -11.44 12.17
CA ARG A 369 3.81 -11.96 11.35
C ARG A 369 2.46 -12.00 12.11
N CYS A 370 2.22 -11.05 13.02
CA CYS A 370 0.99 -10.96 13.82
C CYS A 370 -0.24 -10.42 13.06
N TYR A 371 -0.06 -10.00 11.81
CA TYR A 371 -1.10 -9.44 10.93
C TYR A 371 -1.83 -8.19 11.44
N ALA A 372 -1.32 -7.51 12.47
CA ALA A 372 -1.90 -6.24 12.95
C ALA A 372 -2.00 -5.18 11.82
N CYS A 373 -0.98 -5.11 10.95
CA CYS A 373 -0.98 -4.22 9.80
C CYS A 373 -2.08 -4.52 8.76
N ARG A 374 -2.51 -5.79 8.65
CA ARG A 374 -3.62 -6.24 7.80
C ARG A 374 -4.95 -5.84 8.44
N ASN A 375 -5.11 -6.19 9.72
CA ASN A 375 -6.37 -6.01 10.45
C ASN A 375 -6.71 -4.53 10.70
N ALA A 376 -5.69 -3.66 10.77
CA ALA A 376 -5.88 -2.22 10.89
C ALA A 376 -6.15 -1.52 9.54
N CYS A 377 -5.91 -2.18 8.39
CA CYS A 377 -6.09 -1.56 7.09
C CYS A 377 -7.58 -1.52 6.70
N PRO A 378 -8.14 -0.33 6.37
CA PRO A 378 -9.52 -0.22 5.88
C PRO A 378 -9.74 -0.90 4.52
N MET A 379 -8.70 -0.95 3.70
CA MET A 379 -8.77 -1.52 2.34
C MET A 379 -8.41 -3.01 2.27
N CYS A 380 -8.16 -3.65 3.42
CA CYS A 380 -7.97 -5.10 3.48
C CYS A 380 -9.27 -5.79 3.94
N VAL A 381 -10.10 -6.15 2.96
CA VAL A 381 -11.49 -6.59 3.19
C VAL A 381 -11.73 -8.08 2.96
N CYS A 382 -10.82 -8.80 2.29
CA CYS A 382 -10.93 -10.25 2.08
C CYS A 382 -10.53 -11.08 3.32
N ARG A 383 -10.87 -10.62 4.53
CA ARG A 383 -10.33 -11.17 5.78
C ARG A 383 -10.66 -12.65 5.97
N ASP A 384 -11.86 -13.06 5.57
CA ASP A 384 -12.33 -14.45 5.74
C ASP A 384 -11.69 -15.44 4.75
N TYR A 385 -11.11 -14.93 3.64
CA TYR A 385 -10.48 -15.74 2.59
C TYR A 385 -9.06 -15.23 2.30
N CYS A 386 -8.39 -14.68 3.31
CA CYS A 386 -7.06 -14.12 3.14
C CYS A 386 -6.08 -15.22 2.76
N VAL A 387 -5.30 -15.02 1.70
CA VAL A 387 -4.24 -15.95 1.28
C VAL A 387 -3.18 -16.22 2.37
N SER A 388 -3.08 -15.32 3.35
CA SER A 388 -2.18 -15.50 4.51
C SER A 388 -2.67 -16.58 5.47
N ASP A 389 -3.98 -16.81 5.50
CA ASP A 389 -4.64 -17.76 6.41
C ASP A 389 -5.19 -18.98 5.64
N SER A 390 -5.29 -18.91 4.31
CA SER A 390 -5.80 -20.00 3.47
C SER A 390 -4.82 -21.17 3.37
N ARG A 391 -5.36 -22.39 3.47
CA ARG A 391 -4.67 -23.64 3.16
C ARG A 391 -4.92 -24.11 1.73
N ASP A 392 -5.98 -23.62 1.09
CA ASP A 392 -6.33 -23.95 -0.28
C ASP A 392 -6.87 -22.70 -1.03
N PRO A 393 -6.16 -22.19 -2.04
CA PRO A 393 -4.86 -22.66 -2.51
C PRO A 393 -3.76 -22.37 -1.47
N HIS A 394 -2.82 -23.32 -1.30
CA HIS A 394 -1.64 -23.14 -0.46
C HIS A 394 -0.60 -22.22 -1.13
N TRP A 395 -0.96 -20.95 -1.30
CA TRP A 395 -0.13 -19.99 -2.04
C TRP A 395 1.01 -19.41 -1.19
N MET A 396 0.81 -19.33 0.12
CA MET A 396 1.79 -18.89 1.11
C MET A 396 2.02 -20.00 2.14
N SER A 397 3.29 -20.26 2.48
CA SER A 397 3.58 -21.12 3.62
C SER A 397 3.16 -20.44 4.92
N GLN A 398 2.79 -21.25 5.91
CA GLN A 398 2.54 -20.80 7.28
C GLN A 398 3.86 -20.56 8.05
N ASP A 399 5.01 -20.96 7.49
CA ASP A 399 6.32 -20.71 8.07
C ASP A 399 6.60 -19.22 8.22
N ALA A 400 7.04 -18.80 9.41
CA ALA A 400 7.38 -17.41 9.68
C ALA A 400 8.82 -17.07 9.26
N ASP A 401 9.29 -17.59 8.13
CA ASP A 401 10.60 -17.23 7.59
C ASP A 401 10.58 -15.81 6.96
N ILE A 402 11.78 -15.25 6.77
CA ILE A 402 11.95 -13.89 6.24
C ILE A 402 11.38 -13.72 4.82
N LYS A 403 11.44 -14.77 3.99
CA LYS A 403 10.94 -14.75 2.61
C LYS A 403 9.42 -14.69 2.59
N GLN A 404 8.74 -15.53 3.39
CA GLN A 404 7.29 -15.53 3.54
C GLN A 404 6.79 -14.22 4.15
N LYS A 405 7.52 -13.65 5.11
CA LYS A 405 7.22 -12.32 5.68
C LYS A 405 7.31 -11.22 4.62
N LEU A 406 8.37 -11.21 3.81
CA LEU A 406 8.49 -10.25 2.69
C LEU A 406 7.37 -10.46 1.67
N PHE A 407 7.08 -11.71 1.32
CA PHE A 407 6.06 -12.05 0.35
C PHE A 407 4.67 -11.60 0.83
N PHE A 408 4.35 -11.78 2.11
CA PHE A 408 3.13 -11.23 2.71
C PHE A 408 3.04 -9.71 2.56
N GLN A 409 4.13 -9.00 2.91
CA GLN A 409 4.16 -7.54 2.79
C GLN A 409 4.01 -7.09 1.33
N THR A 410 4.59 -7.85 0.39
CA THR A 410 4.46 -7.62 -1.05
C THR A 410 3.04 -7.85 -1.55
N ILE A 411 2.39 -8.94 -1.12
CA ILE A 411 0.97 -9.22 -1.42
C ILE A 411 0.11 -8.06 -0.95
N HIS A 412 0.28 -7.67 0.31
CA HIS A 412 -0.49 -6.59 0.90
C HIS A 412 -0.25 -5.27 0.15
N ALA A 413 0.99 -4.95 -0.21
CA ALA A 413 1.31 -3.73 -0.95
C ALA A 413 0.68 -3.76 -2.36
N LEU A 414 0.86 -4.84 -3.12
CA LEU A 414 0.33 -4.95 -4.49
C LEU A 414 -1.20 -4.96 -4.54
N HIS A 415 -1.89 -5.60 -3.59
CA HIS A 415 -3.36 -5.53 -3.48
C HIS A 415 -3.89 -4.12 -3.18
N LEU A 416 -3.06 -3.25 -2.62
CA LEU A 416 -3.39 -1.86 -2.34
C LEU A 416 -2.96 -0.88 -3.44
N SER A 417 -2.43 -1.39 -4.56
CA SER A 417 -2.04 -0.55 -5.70
C SER A 417 -3.25 0.19 -6.24
N GLY A 418 -3.20 1.53 -6.19
CA GLY A 418 -4.33 2.38 -6.57
C GLY A 418 -5.43 2.51 -5.51
N ARG A 419 -5.25 1.93 -4.32
CA ARG A 419 -6.24 1.97 -3.21
C ARG A 419 -5.69 2.53 -1.90
N CYS A 420 -4.36 2.61 -1.75
CA CYS A 420 -3.76 3.08 -0.52
C CYS A 420 -3.96 4.59 -0.33
N THR A 421 -4.72 4.97 0.69
CA THR A 421 -4.98 6.37 1.04
C THR A 421 -3.87 7.04 1.84
N GLY A 422 -2.80 6.31 2.18
CA GLY A 422 -1.71 6.83 3.00
C GLY A 422 -2.07 7.06 4.48
N CYS A 423 -3.14 6.44 4.99
CA CYS A 423 -3.60 6.65 6.37
C CYS A 423 -2.66 6.13 7.47
N GLY A 424 -1.60 5.37 7.16
CA GLY A 424 -0.56 5.01 8.12
C GLY A 424 -0.90 3.93 9.16
N GLU A 425 -2.14 3.44 9.18
CA GLU A 425 -2.58 2.42 10.15
C GLU A 425 -1.73 1.15 10.17
N CYS A 426 -1.24 0.75 9.00
CA CYS A 426 -0.41 -0.44 8.86
C CYS A 426 0.95 -0.34 9.58
N GLN A 427 1.54 0.85 9.67
CA GLN A 427 2.78 1.12 10.40
C GLN A 427 2.49 1.37 11.88
N ARG A 428 1.47 2.19 12.19
CA ARG A 428 1.02 2.47 13.56
C ARG A 428 0.73 1.18 14.34
N ALA A 429 0.06 0.21 13.71
CA ALA A 429 -0.31 -1.04 14.36
C ALA A 429 0.86 -2.03 14.51
N CYS A 430 2.05 -1.72 13.98
CA CYS A 430 3.20 -2.62 14.05
C CYS A 430 3.85 -2.57 15.43
N PRO A 431 3.85 -3.66 16.22
CA PRO A 431 4.42 -3.65 17.58
C PRO A 431 5.95 -3.51 17.61
N VAL A 432 6.60 -3.75 16.46
CA VAL A 432 8.06 -3.66 16.29
C VAL A 432 8.47 -2.48 15.40
N GLY A 433 7.54 -1.56 15.09
CA GLY A 433 7.86 -0.30 14.39
C GLY A 433 8.51 -0.49 13.02
N ILE A 434 8.07 -1.48 12.23
CA ILE A 434 8.53 -1.61 10.83
C ILE A 434 7.90 -0.47 10.02
N PRO A 435 8.65 0.25 9.14
CA PRO A 435 8.13 1.34 8.32
C PRO A 435 7.31 0.82 7.13
N ILE A 436 6.25 0.09 7.44
CA ILE A 436 5.36 -0.59 6.52
C ILE A 436 4.68 0.43 5.58
N LEU A 437 4.38 1.64 6.07
CA LEU A 437 3.71 2.67 5.26
C LEU A 437 4.58 3.11 4.07
N ALA A 438 5.90 3.20 4.25
CA ALA A 438 6.82 3.59 3.18
C ALA A 438 6.70 2.67 1.96
N LEU A 439 6.53 1.36 2.17
CA LEU A 439 6.30 0.39 1.09
C LEU A 439 5.02 0.70 0.29
N ARG A 440 3.97 1.21 0.96
CA ARG A 440 2.68 1.52 0.33
C ARG A 440 2.72 2.87 -0.37
N GLN A 441 3.42 3.84 0.21
CA GLN A 441 3.66 5.14 -0.41
C GLN A 441 4.51 5.01 -1.68
N GLN A 442 5.48 4.08 -1.73
CA GLN A 442 6.21 3.75 -2.95
C GLN A 442 5.28 3.27 -4.08
N ILE A 443 4.35 2.37 -3.77
CA ILE A 443 3.35 1.91 -4.74
C ILE A 443 2.41 3.05 -5.15
N ALA A 444 1.92 3.84 -4.19
CA ALA A 444 1.06 4.98 -4.49
C ALA A 444 1.77 5.98 -5.42
N ARG A 445 3.08 6.20 -5.21
CA ARG A 445 3.91 7.02 -6.10
C ARG A 445 4.06 6.42 -7.49
N ALA A 446 4.28 5.11 -7.60
CA ALA A 446 4.35 4.44 -8.90
C ALA A 446 3.02 4.58 -9.66
N VAL A 447 1.89 4.42 -8.97
CA VAL A 447 0.55 4.63 -9.54
C VAL A 447 0.36 6.09 -9.99
N ALA A 448 0.70 7.07 -9.15
CA ALA A 448 0.60 8.48 -9.50
C ALA A 448 1.41 8.84 -10.76
N GLN A 449 2.64 8.32 -10.87
CA GLN A 449 3.49 8.55 -12.05
C GLN A 449 2.95 7.87 -13.33
N LEU A 450 2.22 6.77 -13.19
CA LEU A 450 1.67 6.02 -14.32
C LEU A 450 0.33 6.60 -14.79
N PHE A 451 -0.49 7.09 -13.87
CA PHE A 451 -1.90 7.41 -14.11
C PHE A 451 -2.22 8.86 -13.72
N ASP A 452 -1.54 9.83 -14.36
CA ASP A 452 -1.82 11.27 -14.29
C ASP A 452 -2.00 11.83 -12.85
N ASP A 453 -1.05 11.54 -11.96
CA ASP A 453 -1.06 11.92 -10.54
C ASP A 453 -2.26 11.40 -9.74
N TYR A 454 -2.83 10.26 -10.15
CA TYR A 454 -3.92 9.61 -9.42
C TYR A 454 -3.56 9.33 -7.96
N LYS A 455 -4.43 9.77 -7.05
CA LYS A 455 -4.31 9.60 -5.60
C LYS A 455 -5.61 9.00 -5.05
N ALA A 456 -5.46 7.82 -4.45
CA ALA A 456 -6.56 7.08 -3.85
C ALA A 456 -7.37 7.95 -2.87
N GLY A 457 -8.70 7.93 -3.04
CA GLY A 457 -9.69 8.56 -2.18
C GLY A 457 -9.82 10.08 -2.28
N LEU A 458 -9.14 10.75 -3.23
CA LEU A 458 -9.25 12.21 -3.40
C LEU A 458 -10.39 12.67 -4.31
N ASP A 459 -10.79 11.84 -5.27
CA ASP A 459 -11.93 12.11 -6.14
C ASP A 459 -12.94 10.96 -6.02
N PRO A 460 -14.12 11.19 -5.42
CA PRO A 460 -15.16 10.17 -5.30
C PRO A 460 -15.73 9.65 -6.63
N ALA A 461 -15.61 10.41 -7.72
CA ALA A 461 -16.12 10.03 -9.04
C ALA A 461 -15.07 9.29 -9.88
N ALA A 462 -13.79 9.34 -9.50
CA ALA A 462 -12.73 8.69 -10.25
C ALA A 462 -12.88 7.16 -10.22
N LEU A 463 -12.56 6.50 -11.33
CA LEU A 463 -12.39 5.05 -11.38
C LEU A 463 -10.94 4.71 -10.96
N PRO A 464 -10.70 3.88 -9.93
CA PRO A 464 -9.36 3.43 -9.60
C PRO A 464 -8.63 2.83 -10.81
N PRO A 465 -7.36 3.22 -11.10
CA PRO A 465 -6.70 2.87 -12.35
C PRO A 465 -6.60 1.37 -12.63
N LEU A 466 -6.54 0.54 -11.59
CA LEU A 466 -6.44 -0.92 -11.73
C LEU A 466 -7.79 -1.66 -11.78
N LEU A 467 -8.91 -0.95 -11.59
CA LEU A 467 -10.26 -1.45 -11.85
C LEU A 467 -10.69 -1.27 -13.31
N GLY A 468 -10.09 -0.31 -14.02
CA GLY A 468 -10.31 -0.08 -15.44
C GLY A 468 -9.09 -0.37 -16.31
N TYR A 469 -9.22 -0.06 -17.59
CA TYR A 469 -8.12 -0.09 -18.56
C TYR A 469 -8.31 1.02 -19.59
N GLU A 470 -7.23 1.42 -20.25
CA GLU A 470 -7.27 2.28 -21.43
C GLU A 470 -6.67 1.54 -22.61
N ALA A 471 -7.15 1.84 -23.83
CA ALA A 471 -6.55 1.28 -25.04
C ALA A 471 -5.13 1.83 -25.25
N HIS A 472 -4.93 3.11 -24.92
CA HIS A 472 -3.65 3.80 -24.99
C HIS A 472 -3.33 4.45 -23.64
N GLU A 473 -2.12 4.22 -23.15
CA GLU A 473 -1.65 4.79 -21.87
C GLU A 473 -0.63 5.87 -22.16
N LYS A 474 -0.82 7.06 -21.60
CA LYS A 474 0.08 8.20 -21.81
C LYS A 474 1.49 7.94 -21.27
N ASN A 475 1.59 7.28 -20.11
CA ASN A 475 2.85 7.11 -19.37
C ASN A 475 3.35 5.66 -19.31
N ILE A 476 2.72 4.74 -20.06
CA ILE A 476 3.18 3.36 -20.21
C ILE A 476 3.71 3.20 -21.64
N HIS A 477 5.02 3.26 -21.77
CA HIS A 477 5.69 3.07 -23.04
C HIS A 477 6.15 1.61 -23.16
N GLU A 478 5.46 0.86 -24.01
CA GLU A 478 5.82 -0.51 -24.30
C GLU A 478 7.17 -0.56 -25.00
N ARG A 479 8.02 -1.52 -24.64
CA ARG A 479 9.35 -1.61 -25.20
C ARG A 479 9.26 -2.01 -26.67
N ASP A 480 9.80 -1.16 -27.52
CA ASP A 480 10.19 -1.54 -28.87
C ASP A 480 11.36 -2.53 -28.77
N TRP A 481 11.11 -3.77 -29.20
CA TRP A 481 12.13 -4.80 -29.33
C TRP A 481 12.92 -4.60 -30.65
N LYS A 482 13.51 -3.41 -30.80
CA LYS A 482 14.35 -3.00 -31.92
C LYS A 482 15.76 -3.58 -31.81
#